data_AF-A0A2S5LB04-F1
#
_entry.id   AF-A0A2S5LB04-F1
#
_cell.length_a   1.000
_cell.length_b   1.000
_cell.length_c   1.000
_cell.angle_alpha   90.00
_cell.angle_beta   90.00
_cell.angle_gamma   90.00
#
_symmetry.space_group_name_H-M   'P 1'
#
loop_
_entity.id
_entity.type
_entity.pdbx_description
1 polymer ?
#
loop_
_entity_poly.entity_id
_entity_poly.type
_entity_poly.pdbx_seq_one_letter_code
_entity_poly.pdbx_strand_id
1 'polypeptide(L)'
;YDLRLEMDGVLKSWAVTRGPSLVPGEKRLAVHVEDHPLDYRNFEGVIPEGQYGAGEVIVWDKGVWIPEGDPHKGYAKGHLDFELRGEKLGGRWHLVRMARKPREKHDNWLLIKSEDDFARAPEDEDILEEMPRSVDTGRTIGDVAENKPARRSKKAAAPKQAAAPRSIRTSTVAPTQAPAADIDPSRLKGAKKAPLPNFVAPMQASSGAAPSSKEWIHEIKFDGYRVQARIEAGRVRLLSRSGLDWTKKFGDEVASALRALPLGAAIIDGEIVVETSSGASDFSGLQADLSAGRTDRFVYWVFDLLCLDGYDLRGATLLERKGLLEALLGAENGDRVRLS
;
A
#
# COMPACT_ATOMS: atom_id res chain seq x y z
N TYR A 1 1.99 -19.52 4.20
CA TYR A 1 3.06 -18.59 3.77
C TYR A 1 2.69 -18.06 2.40
N ASP A 2 2.83 -16.76 2.17
CA ASP A 2 2.61 -16.15 0.86
C ASP A 2 3.93 -15.60 0.30
N LEU A 3 4.41 -16.18 -0.80
CA LEU A 3 5.55 -15.66 -1.54
C LEU A 3 5.07 -14.53 -2.45
N ARG A 4 5.75 -13.39 -2.42
CA ARG A 4 5.36 -12.18 -3.15
C ARG A 4 6.58 -11.60 -3.88
N LEU A 5 6.50 -11.53 -5.21
CA LEU A 5 7.56 -10.97 -6.05
C LEU A 5 7.05 -9.70 -6.73
N GLU A 6 7.76 -8.59 -6.55
CA GLU A 6 7.41 -7.31 -7.18
C GLU A 6 7.67 -7.38 -8.70
N MET A 7 6.61 -7.19 -9.50
CA MET A 7 6.69 -7.05 -10.95
C MET A 7 5.53 -6.18 -11.44
N ASP A 8 5.79 -5.27 -12.38
CA ASP A 8 4.79 -4.34 -12.95
C ASP A 8 4.04 -3.49 -11.90
N GLY A 9 4.73 -3.11 -10.82
CA GLY A 9 4.18 -2.27 -9.76
C GLY A 9 3.13 -2.96 -8.88
N VAL A 10 3.07 -4.28 -8.91
CA VAL A 10 2.27 -5.13 -8.02
C VAL A 10 3.11 -6.27 -7.46
N LEU A 11 2.62 -6.93 -6.42
CA LEU A 11 3.17 -8.16 -5.87
C LEU A 11 2.48 -9.36 -6.50
N LYS A 12 3.17 -10.02 -7.44
CA LYS A 12 2.75 -11.34 -7.93
C LYS A 12 2.84 -12.32 -6.77
N SER A 13 1.74 -12.99 -6.47
CA SER A 13 1.57 -13.65 -5.16
C SER A 13 1.24 -15.13 -5.31
N TRP A 14 1.83 -15.95 -4.44
CA TRP A 14 1.58 -17.38 -4.36
C TRP A 14 1.43 -17.84 -2.91
N ALA A 15 0.35 -18.57 -2.62
CA ALA A 15 0.17 -19.28 -1.36
C ALA A 15 1.01 -20.56 -1.37
N VAL A 16 2.11 -20.56 -0.62
CA VAL A 16 3.01 -21.72 -0.45
C VAL A 16 2.51 -22.54 0.74
N THR A 17 1.78 -23.62 0.46
CA THR A 17 0.93 -24.30 1.45
C THR A 17 1.68 -24.89 2.64
N ARG A 18 2.92 -25.34 2.43
CA ARG A 18 3.82 -25.84 3.49
C ARG A 18 4.95 -24.86 3.83
N GLY A 19 4.96 -23.66 3.25
CA GLY A 19 6.10 -22.75 3.33
C GLY A 19 7.28 -23.14 2.43
N PRO A 20 8.28 -22.26 2.26
CA PRO A 20 9.51 -22.54 1.51
C PRO A 20 10.33 -23.67 2.17
N SER A 21 11.19 -24.32 1.38
CA SER A 21 12.20 -25.27 1.88
C SER A 21 13.56 -24.85 1.36
N LEU A 22 14.59 -24.93 2.19
CA LEU A 22 15.98 -24.75 1.76
C LEU A 22 16.60 -26.06 1.24
N VAL A 23 15.88 -27.18 1.26
CA VAL A 23 16.36 -28.48 0.75
C VAL A 23 16.18 -28.55 -0.77
N PRO A 24 17.25 -28.65 -1.56
CA PRO A 24 17.13 -28.76 -3.01
C PRO A 24 16.30 -29.97 -3.44
N GLY A 25 15.49 -29.79 -4.48
CA GLY A 25 14.62 -30.85 -5.01
C GLY A 25 13.31 -31.05 -4.24
N GLU A 26 13.15 -30.50 -3.03
CA GLU A 26 11.85 -30.45 -2.37
C GLU A 26 10.90 -29.50 -3.11
N LYS A 27 9.81 -30.06 -3.63
CA LYS A 27 8.80 -29.31 -4.37
C LYS A 27 7.73 -28.79 -3.41
N ARG A 28 7.68 -27.48 -3.19
CA ARG A 28 6.65 -26.81 -2.39
C ARG A 28 5.54 -26.29 -3.31
N LEU A 29 4.31 -26.77 -3.11
CA LEU A 29 3.15 -26.29 -3.87
C LEU A 29 2.92 -24.81 -3.57
N ALA A 30 2.92 -24.01 -4.63
CA ALA A 30 2.72 -22.56 -4.61
C ALA A 30 1.50 -22.24 -5.49
N VAL A 31 0.35 -22.00 -4.86
CA VAL A 31 -0.90 -21.73 -5.58
C VAL A 31 -0.91 -20.25 -5.96
N HIS A 32 -1.04 -19.93 -7.25
CA HIS A 32 -1.11 -18.53 -7.69
C HIS A 32 -2.40 -17.88 -7.20
N VAL A 33 -2.25 -16.74 -6.52
CA VAL A 33 -3.35 -15.97 -5.92
C VAL A 33 -3.42 -14.57 -6.55
N GLU A 34 -4.35 -13.75 -6.07
CA GLU A 34 -4.52 -12.38 -6.58
C GLU A 34 -3.26 -11.53 -6.38
N ASP A 35 -3.01 -10.62 -7.31
CA ASP A 35 -1.94 -9.64 -7.18
C ASP A 35 -2.21 -8.73 -5.98
N HIS A 36 -1.18 -8.44 -5.19
CA HIS A 36 -1.30 -7.54 -4.04
C HIS A 36 -0.63 -6.19 -4.32
N PRO A 37 -1.07 -5.09 -3.67
CA PRO A 37 -0.33 -3.84 -3.71
C PRO A 37 1.06 -3.99 -3.10
N LEU A 38 1.99 -3.13 -3.54
CA LEU A 38 3.32 -3.04 -2.94
C LEU A 38 3.26 -2.74 -1.44
N ASP A 39 2.28 -1.97 -0.97
CA ASP A 39 2.16 -1.59 0.44
C ASP A 39 1.83 -2.80 1.35
N TYR A 40 1.28 -3.88 0.79
CA TYR A 40 1.04 -5.14 1.51
C TYR A 40 2.35 -5.77 2.01
N ARG A 41 3.50 -5.42 1.44
CA ARG A 41 4.81 -5.99 1.80
C ARG A 41 5.19 -5.82 3.27
N ASN A 42 4.63 -4.82 3.96
CA ASN A 42 4.94 -4.50 5.35
C ASN A 42 3.75 -4.79 6.28
N PHE A 43 2.69 -5.42 5.79
CA PHE A 43 1.49 -5.66 6.58
C PHE A 43 1.71 -6.76 7.61
N GLU A 44 1.40 -6.46 8.88
CA GLU A 44 1.28 -7.43 9.96
C GLU A 44 0.05 -7.14 10.79
N GLY A 45 -0.75 -8.17 11.08
CA GLY A 45 -1.99 -8.01 11.82
C GLY A 45 -2.90 -9.21 11.70
N VAL A 46 -4.14 -9.03 12.15
CA VAL A 46 -5.19 -10.06 12.07
C VAL A 46 -6.13 -9.68 10.93
N ILE A 47 -6.30 -10.58 9.96
CA ILE A 47 -7.31 -10.46 8.91
C ILE A 47 -8.57 -11.17 9.41
N PRO A 48 -9.73 -10.47 9.51
CA PRO A 48 -10.95 -11.05 10.05
C PRO A 48 -11.44 -12.30 9.29
N GLU A 49 -12.12 -13.19 10.00
CA GLU A 49 -12.77 -14.35 9.39
C GLU A 49 -13.75 -13.96 8.28
N GLY A 50 -13.81 -14.77 7.23
CA GLY A 50 -14.65 -14.51 6.06
C GLY A 50 -14.04 -13.56 5.03
N GLN A 51 -12.92 -12.90 5.35
CA GLN A 51 -12.15 -12.12 4.38
C GLN A 51 -11.12 -12.98 3.65
N TYR A 52 -10.74 -12.57 2.44
CA TYR A 52 -9.68 -13.25 1.70
C TYR A 52 -8.35 -13.13 2.45
N GLY A 53 -7.73 -14.27 2.76
CA GLY A 53 -6.52 -14.31 3.58
C GLY A 53 -6.76 -14.22 5.09
N ALA A 54 -7.97 -14.49 5.58
CA ALA A 54 -8.31 -14.54 7.00
C ALA A 54 -7.28 -15.30 7.85
N GLY A 55 -6.99 -14.76 9.03
CA GLY A 55 -5.99 -15.26 9.96
C GLY A 55 -4.93 -14.23 10.31
N GLU A 56 -3.96 -14.64 11.11
CA GLU A 56 -2.87 -13.78 11.53
C GLU A 56 -1.75 -13.75 10.48
N VAL A 57 -1.24 -12.55 10.23
CA VAL A 57 -0.20 -12.30 9.23
C VAL A 57 1.00 -11.63 9.90
N ILE A 58 2.18 -12.16 9.58
CA ILE A 58 3.48 -11.55 9.86
C ILE A 58 4.29 -11.42 8.58
N VAL A 59 5.21 -10.45 8.54
CA VAL A 59 6.27 -10.39 7.54
C VAL A 59 7.36 -11.37 7.99
N TRP A 60 7.26 -12.62 7.53
CA TRP A 60 8.19 -13.68 7.94
C TRP A 60 9.57 -13.52 7.33
N ASP A 61 9.67 -13.04 6.09
CA ASP A 61 10.94 -12.69 5.45
C ASP A 61 10.71 -11.52 4.48
N LYS A 62 11.74 -10.74 4.21
CA LYS A 62 11.68 -9.62 3.26
C LYS A 62 13.06 -9.39 2.65
N GLY A 63 13.09 -8.89 1.43
CA GLY A 63 14.36 -8.61 0.76
C GLY A 63 14.18 -8.17 -0.68
N VAL A 64 15.20 -8.46 -1.48
CA VAL A 64 15.22 -8.23 -2.93
C VAL A 64 15.19 -9.58 -3.64
N TRP A 65 14.47 -9.65 -4.75
CA TRP A 65 14.55 -10.77 -5.68
C TRP A 65 15.21 -10.29 -6.97
N ILE A 66 16.02 -11.15 -7.60
CA ILE A 66 16.76 -10.81 -8.81
C ILE A 66 16.42 -11.89 -9.86
N PRO A 67 15.66 -11.56 -10.92
CA PRO A 67 15.34 -12.54 -11.96
C PRO A 67 16.58 -12.95 -12.75
N GLU A 68 16.68 -14.23 -13.06
CA GLU A 68 17.61 -14.75 -14.03
C GLU A 68 16.97 -14.69 -15.43
N GLY A 69 17.43 -13.73 -16.24
CA GLY A 69 16.86 -13.45 -17.55
C GLY A 69 15.66 -12.51 -17.52
N ASP A 70 14.77 -12.63 -18.50
CA ASP A 70 13.59 -11.77 -18.66
C ASP A 70 12.43 -12.27 -17.78
N PRO A 71 12.04 -11.53 -16.72
CA PRO A 71 11.01 -11.98 -15.79
C PRO A 71 9.62 -12.03 -16.43
N HIS A 72 9.31 -11.16 -17.39
CA HIS A 72 8.02 -11.16 -18.07
C HIS A 72 7.86 -12.40 -18.93
N LYS A 73 8.90 -12.76 -19.69
CA LYS A 73 8.91 -14.02 -20.47
C LYS A 73 8.88 -15.24 -19.58
N GLY A 74 9.63 -15.23 -18.47
CA GLY A 74 9.65 -16.30 -17.49
C GLY A 74 8.28 -16.54 -16.86
N TYR A 75 7.63 -15.47 -16.40
CA TYR A 75 6.29 -15.56 -15.84
C TYR A 75 5.26 -16.05 -16.86
N ALA A 76 5.27 -15.49 -18.08
CA ALA A 76 4.34 -15.86 -19.15
C ALA A 76 4.50 -17.33 -19.58
N LYS A 77 5.74 -17.83 -19.73
CA LYS A 77 6.01 -19.24 -20.07
C LYS A 77 5.79 -20.20 -18.89
N GLY A 78 5.60 -19.67 -17.68
CA GLY A 78 5.38 -20.47 -16.47
C GLY A 78 6.66 -21.03 -15.86
N HIS A 79 7.80 -20.36 -16.02
CA HIS A 79 9.06 -20.76 -15.40
C HIS A 79 9.90 -19.51 -15.09
N LEU A 80 10.00 -19.19 -13.80
CA LEU A 80 10.85 -18.12 -13.27
C LEU A 80 12.04 -18.73 -12.54
N ASP A 81 13.22 -18.29 -12.94
CA ASP A 81 14.50 -18.54 -12.27
C ASP A 81 14.91 -17.23 -11.60
N PHE A 82 15.29 -17.25 -10.32
CA PHE A 82 15.64 -16.03 -9.59
C PHE A 82 16.48 -16.29 -8.35
N GLU A 83 17.22 -15.27 -7.94
CA GLU A 83 17.93 -15.20 -6.65
C GLU A 83 17.09 -14.44 -5.63
N LEU A 84 16.99 -14.95 -4.40
CA LEU A 84 16.46 -14.22 -3.25
C LEU A 84 17.62 -13.70 -2.40
N ARG A 85 17.48 -12.45 -1.95
CA ARG A 85 18.34 -11.80 -0.96
C ARG A 85 17.45 -11.28 0.16
N GLY A 86 16.91 -12.20 0.94
CA GLY A 86 16.12 -11.96 2.14
C GLY A 86 16.95 -11.96 3.42
N GLU A 87 16.29 -11.71 4.54
CA GLU A 87 16.86 -11.88 5.88
C GLU A 87 16.95 -13.38 6.25
N LYS A 88 16.08 -14.22 5.68
CA LYS A 88 16.05 -15.68 5.92
C LYS A 88 16.30 -16.50 4.66
N LEU A 89 15.63 -16.17 3.56
CA LEU A 89 15.76 -16.90 2.31
C LEU A 89 16.83 -16.25 1.44
N GLY A 90 17.87 -17.04 1.13
CA GLY A 90 18.95 -16.65 0.23
C GLY A 90 19.08 -17.60 -0.95
N GLY A 91 19.94 -17.21 -1.90
CA GLY A 91 20.35 -18.06 -3.03
C GLY A 91 19.32 -18.16 -4.14
N ARG A 92 19.52 -19.13 -5.04
CA ARG A 92 18.72 -19.37 -6.24
C ARG A 92 17.51 -20.26 -5.98
N TRP A 93 16.44 -19.96 -6.70
CA TRP A 93 15.13 -20.58 -6.62
C TRP A 93 14.51 -20.70 -8.01
N HIS A 94 13.61 -21.67 -8.13
CA HIS A 94 12.77 -21.88 -9.30
C HIS A 94 11.30 -21.81 -8.90
N LEU A 95 10.49 -21.13 -9.72
CA LEU A 95 9.05 -21.17 -9.66
C LEU A 95 8.50 -21.68 -10.99
N VAL A 96 7.94 -22.89 -10.98
CA VAL A 96 7.54 -23.63 -12.19
C VAL A 96 6.04 -23.88 -12.20
N ARG A 97 5.32 -23.37 -13.20
CA ARG A 97 3.88 -23.53 -13.38
C ARG A 97 3.59 -24.96 -13.86
N MET A 98 2.64 -25.60 -13.21
CA MET A 98 2.16 -26.93 -13.58
C MET A 98 1.11 -26.82 -14.68
N ALA A 99 0.99 -27.88 -15.49
CA ALA A 99 -0.11 -27.99 -16.44
C ALA A 99 -1.44 -28.03 -15.70
N ARG A 100 -2.35 -27.13 -16.07
CA ARG A 100 -3.67 -26.99 -15.44
C ARG A 100 -4.53 -28.23 -15.68
N LYS A 101 -5.08 -28.81 -14.62
CA LYS A 101 -6.05 -29.91 -14.73
C LYS A 101 -7.48 -29.38 -14.88
N PRO A 102 -8.40 -30.11 -15.54
CA PRO A 102 -9.77 -29.63 -15.80
C PRO A 102 -10.58 -29.21 -14.56
N ARG A 103 -10.20 -29.67 -13.36
CA ARG A 103 -10.88 -29.37 -12.08
C ARG A 103 -10.22 -28.26 -11.27
N GLU A 104 -9.09 -27.72 -11.71
CA GLU A 104 -8.34 -26.71 -10.96
C GLU A 104 -8.84 -25.30 -11.28
N LYS A 105 -9.18 -24.56 -10.21
CA LYS A 105 -9.62 -23.16 -10.31
C LYS A 105 -8.46 -22.17 -10.41
N HIS A 106 -7.30 -22.53 -9.85
CA HIS A 106 -6.10 -21.70 -9.80
C HIS A 106 -4.96 -22.33 -10.60
N ASP A 107 -4.02 -21.49 -11.03
CA ASP A 107 -2.78 -21.96 -11.64
C ASP A 107 -1.83 -22.43 -10.53
N ASN A 108 -1.50 -23.70 -10.52
CA ASN A 108 -0.59 -24.30 -9.55
C ASN A 108 0.85 -24.16 -10.01
N TRP A 109 1.73 -23.76 -9.11
CA TRP A 109 3.18 -23.69 -9.31
C TRP A 109 3.92 -24.53 -8.28
N LEU A 110 5.19 -24.76 -8.53
CA LEU A 110 6.12 -25.37 -7.60
C LEU A 110 7.24 -24.38 -7.31
N LEU A 111 7.42 -24.05 -6.04
CA LEU A 111 8.62 -23.36 -5.53
C LEU A 111 9.66 -24.43 -5.18
N ILE A 112 10.86 -24.30 -5.73
CA ILE A 112 11.94 -25.29 -5.62
C ILE A 112 13.25 -24.54 -5.36
N LYS A 113 13.98 -24.95 -4.32
CA LYS A 113 15.33 -24.43 -4.04
C LYS A 113 16.35 -25.04 -5.00
N SER A 114 17.24 -24.21 -5.55
CA SER A 114 18.40 -24.69 -6.31
C SER A 114 19.52 -25.14 -5.39
N GLU A 115 20.41 -26.00 -5.90
CA GLU A 115 21.66 -26.32 -5.22
C GLU A 115 22.64 -25.13 -5.31
N ASP A 116 23.00 -24.57 -4.16
CA ASP A 116 23.96 -23.47 -3.96
C ASP A 116 24.33 -23.34 -2.47
N ASP A 117 25.11 -22.32 -2.12
CA ASP A 117 25.64 -22.09 -0.77
C ASP A 117 24.57 -21.82 0.31
N PHE A 118 23.32 -21.55 -0.08
CA PHE A 118 22.19 -21.35 0.84
C PHE A 118 21.30 -22.60 0.96
N ALA A 119 21.59 -23.65 0.20
CA ALA A 119 20.89 -24.92 0.31
C ALA A 119 21.20 -25.62 1.64
N ARG A 120 20.22 -26.36 2.16
CA ARG A 120 20.32 -27.18 3.36
C ARG A 120 20.15 -28.67 3.03
N ALA A 121 20.72 -29.51 3.88
CA ALA A 121 20.51 -30.94 3.83
C ALA A 121 19.11 -31.31 4.38
N PRO A 122 18.50 -32.44 3.96
CA PRO A 122 17.22 -32.90 4.51
C PRO A 122 17.23 -33.12 6.03
N GLU A 123 18.40 -33.35 6.61
CA GLU A 123 18.59 -33.60 8.04
C GLU A 123 18.76 -32.30 8.86
N ASP A 124 18.99 -31.16 8.20
CA ASP A 124 19.12 -29.87 8.87
C ASP A 124 17.78 -29.41 9.45
N GLU A 125 17.82 -28.56 10.47
CA GLU A 125 16.61 -27.99 11.07
C GLU A 125 15.83 -27.18 10.02
N ASP A 126 14.50 -27.38 10.00
CA ASP A 126 13.61 -26.65 9.09
C ASP A 126 13.67 -25.16 9.43
N ILE A 127 13.98 -24.32 8.43
CA ILE A 127 14.05 -22.86 8.55
C ILE A 127 12.76 -22.25 9.12
N LEU A 128 11.61 -22.89 8.89
CA LEU A 128 10.32 -22.45 9.39
C LEU A 128 10.22 -22.60 10.92
N GLU A 129 10.89 -23.61 11.48
CA GLU A 129 10.96 -23.89 12.93
C GLU A 129 12.11 -23.13 13.59
N GLU A 130 13.28 -23.06 12.92
CA GLU A 130 14.45 -22.33 13.43
C GLU A 130 14.19 -20.81 13.51
N MET A 131 13.54 -20.26 12.48
CA MET A 131 13.30 -18.81 12.34
C MET A 131 11.81 -18.48 12.21
N PRO A 132 10.95 -18.72 13.22
CA PRO A 132 9.49 -18.61 13.08
C PRO A 132 8.96 -17.16 13.22
N ARG A 133 9.83 -16.19 13.49
CA ARG A 133 9.45 -14.82 13.90
C ARG A 133 9.44 -13.83 12.75
N SER A 134 8.63 -12.78 12.89
CA SER A 134 8.66 -11.60 12.03
C SER A 134 10.05 -10.98 11.95
N VAL A 135 10.48 -10.58 10.76
CA VAL A 135 11.71 -9.81 10.54
C VAL A 135 11.55 -8.33 10.90
N ASP A 136 10.31 -7.84 10.97
CA ASP A 136 10.01 -6.43 11.29
C ASP A 136 9.82 -6.21 12.79
N THR A 137 9.09 -7.10 13.45
CA THR A 137 8.62 -6.90 14.83
C THR A 137 9.09 -7.97 15.82
N GLY A 138 9.69 -9.06 15.33
CA GLY A 138 10.09 -10.20 16.16
C GLY A 138 8.92 -11.00 16.76
N ARG A 139 7.68 -10.69 16.38
CA ARG A 139 6.46 -11.38 16.79
C ARG A 139 6.33 -12.74 16.09
N THR A 140 5.75 -13.72 16.76
CA THR A 140 5.21 -14.93 16.11
C THR A 140 3.76 -14.70 15.66
N ILE A 141 3.22 -15.65 14.89
CA ILE A 141 1.78 -15.71 14.56
C ILE A 141 0.91 -15.65 15.84
N GLY A 142 1.25 -16.44 16.87
CA GLY A 142 0.52 -16.40 18.15
C GLY A 142 0.65 -15.06 18.89
N ASP A 143 1.80 -14.38 18.78
CA ASP A 143 1.95 -13.03 19.33
C ASP A 143 1.02 -12.02 18.63
N VAL A 144 0.80 -12.17 17.32
CA VAL A 144 -0.16 -11.33 16.57
C VAL A 144 -1.61 -11.67 16.96
N ALA A 145 -1.96 -12.95 17.09
CA ALA A 145 -3.28 -13.40 17.53
C ALA A 145 -3.67 -12.78 18.89
N GLU A 146 -2.73 -12.75 19.82
CA GLU A 146 -2.91 -12.21 21.17
C GLU A 146 -2.70 -10.68 21.26
N ASN A 147 -2.46 -10.01 20.13
CA ASN A 147 -2.12 -8.58 20.05
C ASN A 147 -0.98 -8.16 21.00
N LYS A 148 0.05 -9.02 21.12
CA LYS A 148 1.23 -8.74 21.93
C LYS A 148 2.07 -7.64 21.28
N PRO A 149 2.67 -6.75 22.09
CA PRO A 149 3.53 -5.69 21.58
C PRO A 149 4.75 -6.27 20.87
N ALA A 150 5.24 -5.54 19.86
CA ALA A 150 6.48 -5.88 19.15
C ALA A 150 7.63 -6.12 20.15
N ARG A 151 8.37 -7.21 19.95
CA ARG A 151 9.53 -7.50 20.79
C ARG A 151 10.65 -6.55 20.40
N ARG A 152 11.08 -5.72 21.35
CA ARG A 152 12.29 -4.90 21.17
C ARG A 152 13.46 -5.79 20.78
N SER A 153 13.95 -5.64 19.56
CA SER A 153 15.26 -6.14 19.17
C SER A 153 16.30 -5.44 20.06
N LYS A 154 17.26 -6.20 20.61
CA LYS A 154 18.39 -5.62 21.35
C LYS A 154 19.30 -4.89 20.36
N LYS A 155 18.99 -3.62 20.09
CA LYS A 155 19.98 -2.60 19.70
C LYS A 155 19.69 -1.30 20.47
N ALA A 156 20.61 -1.01 21.40
CA ALA A 156 20.87 0.19 22.21
C ALA A 156 19.70 1.06 22.75
N ALA A 157 19.63 1.15 24.09
CA ALA A 157 18.84 2.09 24.91
C ALA A 157 19.48 3.51 24.92
N ALA A 158 18.94 4.64 25.40
CA ALA A 158 17.82 5.08 26.27
C ALA A 158 17.65 6.63 26.09
N PRO A 159 16.85 7.43 26.85
CA PRO A 159 15.88 7.11 27.92
C PRO A 159 14.49 7.77 27.77
N LYS A 160 13.59 7.34 28.68
CA LYS A 160 12.20 7.76 28.90
C LYS A 160 12.09 9.11 29.61
N GLN A 161 11.01 9.86 29.34
CA GLN A 161 10.24 10.56 30.38
C GLN A 161 8.76 10.59 29.99
N ALA A 162 7.90 10.53 31.01
CA ALA A 162 6.47 10.28 30.96
C ALA A 162 5.66 11.54 31.28
N ALA A 163 4.44 11.68 30.74
CA ALA A 163 3.26 12.18 31.48
C ALA A 163 1.93 11.98 30.70
N ALA A 164 0.87 11.80 31.50
CA ALA A 164 -0.52 11.42 31.25
C ALA A 164 -1.35 12.20 30.19
N PRO A 165 -2.51 11.65 29.75
CA PRO A 165 -3.42 12.33 28.84
C PRO A 165 -4.29 13.36 29.58
N ARG A 166 -4.45 14.56 29.00
CA ARG A 166 -5.51 15.50 29.39
C ARG A 166 -6.56 15.56 28.28
N SER A 167 -7.79 15.28 28.70
CA SER A 167 -9.06 15.48 27.98
C SER A 167 -9.07 16.83 27.24
N ILE A 168 -9.31 16.78 25.92
CA ILE A 168 -9.59 17.96 25.11
C ILE A 168 -11.10 18.15 25.08
N ARG A 169 -11.52 19.33 25.55
CA ARG A 169 -12.88 19.85 25.49
C ARG A 169 -13.24 20.18 24.04
N THR A 170 -14.38 19.67 23.60
CA THR A 170 -15.11 20.11 22.43
C THR A 170 -15.56 21.57 22.61
N SER A 171 -15.12 22.45 21.73
CA SER A 171 -15.75 23.76 21.54
C SER A 171 -16.47 23.78 20.20
N THR A 172 -17.79 23.73 20.27
CA THR A 172 -18.74 23.96 19.20
C THR A 172 -18.67 25.41 18.69
N VAL A 173 -18.52 25.58 17.38
CA VAL A 173 -18.87 26.83 16.68
C VAL A 173 -19.80 26.48 15.53
N ALA A 174 -20.98 27.10 15.55
CA ALA A 174 -22.06 26.96 14.57
C ALA A 174 -21.76 27.76 13.27
N PRO A 175 -22.46 27.48 12.17
CA PRO A 175 -21.96 27.71 10.82
C PRO A 175 -22.18 29.16 10.37
N THR A 176 -21.18 29.74 9.72
CA THR A 176 -21.35 30.96 8.92
C THR A 176 -21.02 30.60 7.48
N GLN A 177 -22.02 30.67 6.59
CA GLN A 177 -21.86 30.44 5.16
C GLN A 177 -20.88 31.49 4.60
N ALA A 178 -19.76 31.03 4.07
CA ALA A 178 -18.77 31.85 3.36
C ALA A 178 -18.95 31.69 1.84
N PRO A 179 -18.73 32.76 1.05
CA PRO A 179 -18.94 32.77 -0.40
C PRO A 179 -17.88 31.95 -1.16
N ALA A 180 -18.23 31.50 -2.37
CA ALA A 180 -17.36 30.73 -3.26
C ALA A 180 -15.97 31.37 -3.39
N ALA A 181 -14.93 30.62 -3.01
CA ALA A 181 -13.55 31.07 -3.00
C ALA A 181 -13.06 31.37 -4.43
N ASP A 182 -12.31 32.46 -4.58
CA ASP A 182 -11.54 32.81 -5.78
C ASP A 182 -10.31 31.89 -5.86
N ILE A 183 -10.43 30.76 -6.57
CA ILE A 183 -9.39 29.72 -6.68
C ILE A 183 -8.42 30.10 -7.82
N ASP A 184 -7.44 30.93 -7.51
CA ASP A 184 -6.41 31.36 -8.48
C ASP A 184 -5.02 30.80 -8.12
N PRO A 185 -4.54 29.74 -8.79
CA PRO A 185 -3.24 29.14 -8.51
C PRO A 185 -2.05 30.08 -8.78
N SER A 186 -2.23 31.13 -9.59
CA SER A 186 -1.14 32.04 -9.95
C SER A 186 -0.64 32.91 -8.79
N ARG A 187 -1.43 33.02 -7.72
CA ARG A 187 -1.09 33.81 -6.53
C ARG A 187 -0.13 33.10 -5.59
N LEU A 188 0.05 31.78 -5.73
CA LEU A 188 0.92 30.99 -4.88
C LEU A 188 2.38 31.23 -5.24
N LYS A 189 3.19 31.54 -4.23
CA LYS A 189 4.63 31.71 -4.42
C LYS A 189 5.25 30.37 -4.81
N GLY A 190 5.84 30.31 -6.01
CA GLY A 190 6.48 29.09 -6.52
C GLY A 190 5.61 28.28 -7.49
N ALA A 191 4.34 28.66 -7.68
CA ALA A 191 3.53 28.15 -8.79
C ALA A 191 4.13 28.55 -10.14
N LYS A 192 4.15 27.63 -11.10
CA LYS A 192 4.72 27.86 -12.44
C LYS A 192 3.77 27.37 -13.50
N LYS A 193 3.60 28.14 -14.59
CA LYS A 193 2.87 27.66 -15.76
C LYS A 193 3.58 26.44 -16.35
N ALA A 194 2.86 25.34 -16.52
CA ALA A 194 3.39 24.09 -17.04
C ALA A 194 2.26 23.25 -17.65
N PRO A 195 2.55 22.40 -18.66
CA PRO A 195 1.59 21.42 -19.13
C PRO A 195 1.28 20.38 -18.04
N LEU A 196 0.08 19.82 -18.07
CA LEU A 196 -0.35 18.79 -17.12
C LEU A 196 0.45 17.49 -17.35
N PRO A 197 1.24 17.02 -16.37
CA PRO A 197 1.95 15.75 -16.50
C PRO A 197 0.99 14.56 -16.69
N ASN A 198 1.50 13.47 -17.28
CA ASN A 198 0.74 12.21 -17.35
C ASN A 198 0.66 11.52 -15.99
N PHE A 199 1.72 11.63 -15.20
CA PHE A 199 1.86 11.06 -13.87
C PHE A 199 2.99 11.78 -13.14
N VAL A 200 2.86 11.94 -11.82
CA VAL A 200 3.93 12.41 -10.93
C VAL A 200 4.24 11.31 -9.92
N ALA A 201 5.47 10.84 -9.87
CA ALA A 201 5.86 9.80 -8.90
C ALA A 201 5.57 10.28 -7.47
N PRO A 202 4.86 9.49 -6.63
CA PRO A 202 4.53 9.89 -5.28
C PRO A 202 5.77 10.15 -4.42
N MET A 203 5.72 11.21 -3.63
CA MET A 203 6.74 11.47 -2.60
C MET A 203 6.62 10.40 -1.50
N GLN A 204 7.77 9.89 -1.04
CA GLN A 204 7.80 8.83 -0.02
C GLN A 204 8.14 9.41 1.35
N ALA A 205 7.46 8.92 2.38
CA ALA A 205 7.81 9.20 3.76
C ALA A 205 9.06 8.41 4.16
N SER A 206 9.90 9.04 4.99
CA SER A 206 10.98 8.33 5.69
C SER A 206 10.47 7.80 7.02
N SER A 207 10.90 6.59 7.41
CA SER A 207 10.58 6.05 8.72
C SER A 207 11.40 6.76 9.81
N GLY A 208 10.77 7.12 10.93
CA GLY A 208 11.43 7.81 12.04
C GLY A 208 10.44 8.32 13.07
N ALA A 209 10.97 8.95 14.12
CA ALA A 209 10.14 9.66 15.09
C ALA A 209 9.53 10.91 14.44
N ALA A 210 8.27 11.19 14.74
CA ALA A 210 7.60 12.39 14.26
C ALA A 210 8.32 13.64 14.81
N PRO A 211 8.79 14.55 13.94
CA PRO A 211 9.42 15.79 14.38
C PRO A 211 8.40 16.71 15.06
N SER A 212 8.87 17.54 15.99
CA SER A 212 8.03 18.40 16.84
C SER A 212 8.20 19.91 16.61
N SER A 213 9.04 20.33 15.65
CA SER A 213 9.22 21.76 15.36
C SER A 213 8.00 22.33 14.62
N LYS A 214 7.85 23.66 14.67
CA LYS A 214 6.76 24.40 14.01
C LYS A 214 6.83 24.37 12.47
N GLU A 215 7.89 23.79 11.90
CA GLU A 215 8.06 23.65 10.45
C GLU A 215 7.33 22.43 9.90
N TRP A 216 6.79 21.57 10.77
CA TRP A 216 6.10 20.35 10.41
C TRP A 216 4.60 20.48 10.65
N ILE A 217 3.84 19.89 9.74
CA ILE A 217 2.45 19.50 9.99
C ILE A 217 2.39 17.99 10.21
N HIS A 218 1.37 17.56 10.94
CA HIS A 218 1.12 16.15 11.20
C HIS A 218 -0.21 15.77 10.57
N GLU A 219 -0.20 14.65 9.84
CA GLU A 219 -1.39 14.10 9.19
C GLU A 219 -1.60 12.66 9.66
N ILE A 220 -2.86 12.22 9.64
CA ILE A 220 -3.19 10.85 9.97
C ILE A 220 -2.66 9.95 8.86
N LYS A 221 -1.97 8.88 9.24
CA LYS A 221 -1.64 7.83 8.29
C LYS A 221 -2.91 7.05 7.97
N PHE A 222 -3.32 7.07 6.71
CA PHE A 222 -4.35 6.18 6.20
C PHE A 222 -3.71 4.87 5.71
N ASP A 223 -4.33 3.75 6.06
CA ASP A 223 -3.99 2.43 5.52
C ASP A 223 -4.93 2.13 4.34
N GLY A 224 -4.46 2.37 3.12
CA GLY A 224 -5.26 2.25 1.91
C GLY A 224 -4.44 1.93 0.66
N TYR A 225 -4.97 2.33 -0.51
CA TYR A 225 -4.20 2.38 -1.74
C TYR A 225 -3.84 3.82 -2.08
N ARG A 226 -2.54 4.10 -2.22
CA ARG A 226 -2.05 5.39 -2.72
C ARG A 226 -2.52 5.60 -4.16
N VAL A 227 -3.27 6.68 -4.37
CA VAL A 227 -3.90 7.01 -5.64
C VAL A 227 -3.59 8.45 -6.02
N GLN A 228 -3.21 8.65 -7.27
CA GLN A 228 -3.12 9.96 -7.91
C GLN A 228 -4.33 10.15 -8.83
N ALA A 229 -5.21 11.08 -8.49
CA ALA A 229 -6.29 11.50 -9.36
C ALA A 229 -5.76 12.49 -10.40
N ARG A 230 -5.79 12.11 -11.68
CA ARG A 230 -5.51 13.00 -12.80
C ARG A 230 -6.82 13.40 -13.47
N ILE A 231 -7.10 14.69 -13.49
CA ILE A 231 -8.31 15.28 -14.05
C ILE A 231 -7.92 16.17 -15.22
N GLU A 232 -8.59 16.02 -16.35
CA GLU A 232 -8.37 16.86 -17.54
C GLU A 232 -9.64 16.89 -18.39
N ALA A 233 -10.20 18.08 -18.60
CA ALA A 233 -11.40 18.28 -19.42
C ALA A 233 -12.55 17.33 -19.02
N GLY A 234 -12.81 17.22 -17.71
CA GLY A 234 -13.86 16.36 -17.15
C GLY A 234 -13.56 14.86 -17.18
N ARG A 235 -12.41 14.42 -17.71
CA ARG A 235 -11.96 13.02 -17.64
C ARG A 235 -11.12 12.81 -16.38
N VAL A 236 -11.55 11.88 -15.53
CA VAL A 236 -10.81 11.47 -14.33
C VAL A 236 -10.12 10.13 -14.59
N ARG A 237 -8.86 10.04 -14.18
CA ARG A 237 -8.12 8.79 -14.04
C ARG A 237 -7.61 8.65 -12.61
N LEU A 238 -7.85 7.50 -11.99
CA LEU A 238 -7.34 7.14 -10.68
C LEU A 238 -6.12 6.22 -10.88
N LEU A 239 -4.94 6.81 -10.77
CA LEU A 239 -3.68 6.12 -11.04
C LEU A 239 -3.12 5.53 -9.75
N SER A 240 -2.70 4.27 -9.78
CA SER A 240 -2.01 3.64 -8.65
C SER A 240 -0.67 4.35 -8.36
N ARG A 241 -0.04 3.98 -7.24
CA ARG A 241 1.33 4.38 -6.89
C ARG A 241 2.37 4.23 -8.02
N SER A 242 2.18 3.28 -8.93
CA SER A 242 3.06 3.01 -10.09
C SER A 242 2.55 3.59 -11.41
N GLY A 243 1.43 4.32 -11.40
CA GLY A 243 0.85 4.96 -12.58
C GLY A 243 -0.12 4.08 -13.38
N LEU A 244 -0.53 2.93 -12.85
CA LEU A 244 -1.53 2.07 -13.51
C LEU A 244 -2.92 2.69 -13.37
N ASP A 245 -3.69 2.72 -14.45
CA ASP A 245 -5.07 3.21 -14.43
C ASP A 245 -6.00 2.20 -13.75
N TRP A 246 -6.41 2.51 -12.53
CA TRP A 246 -7.31 1.69 -11.71
C TRP A 246 -8.71 2.30 -11.59
N THR A 247 -9.05 3.27 -12.44
CA THR A 247 -10.34 3.98 -12.40
C THR A 247 -11.52 3.00 -12.37
N LYS A 248 -11.49 1.95 -13.20
CA LYS A 248 -12.55 0.94 -13.24
C LYS A 248 -12.64 0.09 -11.96
N LYS A 249 -11.53 -0.12 -11.26
CA LYS A 249 -11.50 -0.92 -10.02
C LYS A 249 -12.16 -0.19 -8.87
N PHE A 250 -12.04 1.14 -8.83
CA PHE A 250 -12.61 1.97 -7.77
C PHE A 250 -14.06 2.42 -8.04
N GLY A 251 -14.66 1.98 -9.15
CA GLY A 251 -16.02 2.37 -9.53
C GLY A 251 -16.14 3.83 -9.94
N ASP A 252 -17.39 4.28 -10.11
CA ASP A 252 -17.67 5.61 -10.67
C ASP A 252 -17.82 6.70 -9.60
N GLU A 253 -18.08 6.34 -8.34
CA GLU A 253 -18.50 7.28 -7.29
C GLU A 253 -17.40 8.30 -6.91
N VAL A 254 -16.18 7.82 -6.66
CA VAL A 254 -15.01 8.70 -6.40
C VAL A 254 -14.70 9.55 -7.63
N ALA A 255 -14.73 8.95 -8.83
CA ALA A 255 -14.47 9.66 -10.08
C ALA A 255 -15.55 10.71 -10.39
N SER A 256 -16.80 10.46 -10.02
CA SER A 256 -17.92 11.40 -10.13
C SER A 256 -17.76 12.58 -9.17
N ALA A 257 -17.38 12.32 -7.91
CA ALA A 257 -17.09 13.38 -6.96
C ALA A 257 -15.94 14.29 -7.44
N LEU A 258 -14.86 13.71 -7.95
CA LEU A 258 -13.73 14.47 -8.52
C LEU A 258 -14.12 15.27 -9.77
N ARG A 259 -15.01 14.74 -10.63
CA ARG A 259 -15.53 15.45 -11.82
C ARG A 259 -16.39 16.67 -11.46
N ALA A 260 -17.03 16.65 -10.30
CA ALA A 260 -17.90 17.74 -9.87
C ALA A 260 -17.12 18.94 -9.31
N LEU A 261 -15.81 18.81 -9.08
CA LEU A 261 -14.98 19.90 -8.59
C LEU A 261 -14.89 21.04 -9.63
N PRO A 262 -14.87 22.31 -9.19
CA PRO A 262 -14.86 23.47 -10.07
C PRO A 262 -13.46 23.73 -10.66
N LEU A 263 -12.93 22.78 -11.43
CA LEU A 263 -11.59 22.83 -12.04
C LEU A 263 -11.61 22.30 -13.49
N GLY A 264 -10.66 22.74 -14.32
CA GLY A 264 -10.48 22.23 -15.68
C GLY A 264 -9.48 21.06 -15.75
N ALA A 265 -8.38 21.17 -15.01
CA ALA A 265 -7.31 20.19 -14.99
C ALA A 265 -6.60 20.16 -13.62
N ALA A 266 -6.31 18.97 -13.10
CA ALA A 266 -5.61 18.82 -11.82
C ALA A 266 -4.84 17.50 -11.69
N ILE A 267 -3.84 17.50 -10.82
CA ILE A 267 -3.26 16.28 -10.23
C ILE A 267 -3.41 16.39 -8.72
N ILE A 268 -4.20 15.49 -8.14
CA ILE A 268 -4.47 15.40 -6.70
C ILE A 268 -3.86 14.10 -6.19
N ASP A 269 -3.19 14.17 -5.05
CA ASP A 269 -2.55 13.04 -4.39
C ASP A 269 -3.32 12.68 -3.12
N GLY A 270 -3.55 11.39 -2.91
CA GLY A 270 -4.46 10.91 -1.86
C GLY A 270 -4.35 9.40 -1.62
N GLU A 271 -5.14 8.92 -0.67
CA GLU A 271 -5.29 7.52 -0.32
C GLU A 271 -6.76 7.11 -0.49
N ILE A 272 -7.04 6.06 -1.26
CA ILE A 272 -8.37 5.44 -1.23
C ILE A 272 -8.42 4.43 -0.09
N VAL A 273 -9.43 4.57 0.76
CA VAL A 273 -9.66 3.72 1.93
C VAL A 273 -11.09 3.18 1.95
N VAL A 274 -11.29 2.18 2.80
CA VAL A 274 -12.59 1.85 3.39
C VAL A 274 -12.49 2.20 4.87
N GLU A 275 -13.57 2.72 5.45
CA GLU A 275 -13.60 3.09 6.88
C GLU A 275 -14.42 2.08 7.69
N THR A 276 -14.01 1.85 8.93
CA THR A 276 -14.83 1.15 9.94
C THR A 276 -15.95 2.07 10.44
N SER A 277 -16.86 1.53 11.24
CA SER A 277 -17.89 2.32 11.94
C SER A 277 -17.31 3.38 12.89
N SER A 278 -16.05 3.25 13.30
CA SER A 278 -15.35 4.25 14.12
C SER A 278 -14.60 5.31 13.30
N GLY A 279 -14.65 5.22 11.96
CA GLY A 279 -13.94 6.13 11.05
C GLY A 279 -12.45 5.83 10.86
N ALA A 280 -11.94 4.69 11.34
CA ALA A 280 -10.56 4.28 11.09
C ALA A 280 -10.44 3.60 9.72
N SER A 281 -9.31 3.77 9.02
CA SER A 281 -9.06 3.05 7.77
C SER A 281 -8.96 1.54 8.01
N ASP A 282 -9.72 0.77 7.23
CA ASP A 282 -9.77 -0.69 7.23
C ASP A 282 -9.21 -1.21 5.91
N PHE A 283 -7.91 -1.47 5.92
CA PHE A 283 -7.20 -1.98 4.75
C PHE A 283 -7.69 -3.38 4.33
N SER A 284 -8.03 -4.24 5.29
CA SER A 284 -8.56 -5.57 4.98
C SER A 284 -9.94 -5.47 4.31
N GLY A 285 -10.81 -4.62 4.83
CA GLY A 285 -12.12 -4.32 4.25
C GLY A 285 -12.02 -3.73 2.84
N LEU A 286 -11.05 -2.83 2.62
CA LEU A 286 -10.74 -2.28 1.29
C LEU A 286 -10.33 -3.35 0.28
N GLN A 287 -9.47 -4.29 0.67
CA GLN A 287 -9.07 -5.39 -0.20
C GLN A 287 -10.25 -6.29 -0.54
N ALA A 288 -11.06 -6.66 0.45
CA ALA A 288 -12.24 -7.48 0.25
C ALA A 288 -13.25 -6.86 -0.70
N ASP A 289 -13.52 -5.56 -0.52
CA ASP A 289 -14.43 -4.81 -1.38
C ASP A 289 -13.89 -4.76 -2.82
N LEU A 290 -12.59 -4.53 -3.01
CA LEU A 290 -11.96 -4.59 -4.34
C LEU A 290 -12.05 -5.96 -5.00
N SER A 291 -11.74 -7.05 -4.29
CA SER A 291 -11.82 -8.41 -4.84
C SER A 291 -13.25 -8.81 -5.17
N ALA A 292 -14.23 -8.35 -4.39
CA ALA A 292 -15.65 -8.54 -4.64
C ALA A 292 -16.23 -7.60 -5.72
N GLY A 293 -15.46 -6.61 -6.20
CA GLY A 293 -15.95 -5.58 -7.10
C GLY A 293 -16.97 -4.62 -6.47
N ARG A 294 -16.99 -4.53 -5.14
CA ARG A 294 -17.84 -3.63 -4.36
C ARG A 294 -17.19 -2.26 -4.27
N THR A 295 -17.89 -1.22 -4.69
CA THR A 295 -17.29 0.14 -4.81
C THR A 295 -17.99 1.19 -3.95
N ASP A 296 -19.12 0.88 -3.32
CA ASP A 296 -19.97 1.81 -2.55
C ASP A 296 -19.36 2.28 -1.21
N ARG A 297 -18.19 1.75 -0.83
CA ARG A 297 -17.53 2.05 0.46
C ARG A 297 -16.24 2.83 0.32
N PHE A 298 -15.77 3.08 -0.90
CA PHE A 298 -14.52 3.78 -1.10
C PHE A 298 -14.65 5.27 -0.77
N VAL A 299 -13.66 5.75 -0.02
CA VAL A 299 -13.46 7.16 0.32
C VAL A 299 -12.05 7.53 -0.08
N TYR A 300 -11.89 8.64 -0.80
CA TYR A 300 -10.59 9.16 -1.22
C TYR A 300 -10.17 10.31 -0.31
N TRP A 301 -9.25 10.03 0.61
CA TRP A 301 -8.62 11.04 1.45
C TRP A 301 -7.49 11.70 0.68
N VAL A 302 -7.71 12.95 0.28
CA VAL A 302 -6.73 13.74 -0.47
C VAL A 302 -5.93 14.60 0.50
N PHE A 303 -4.62 14.66 0.29
CA PHE A 303 -3.72 15.41 1.17
C PHE A 303 -2.81 16.38 0.42
N ASP A 304 -2.73 16.32 -0.92
CA ASP A 304 -1.90 17.23 -1.69
C ASP A 304 -2.49 17.56 -3.07
N LEU A 305 -2.22 18.77 -3.56
CA LEU A 305 -2.59 19.27 -4.87
C LEU A 305 -1.32 19.65 -5.64
N LEU A 306 -0.94 18.81 -6.60
CA LEU A 306 0.34 18.93 -7.30
C LEU A 306 0.26 19.85 -8.51
N CYS A 307 -0.89 19.86 -9.20
CA CYS A 307 -1.15 20.71 -10.37
C CYS A 307 -2.60 21.19 -10.36
N LEU A 308 -2.84 22.41 -10.85
CA LEU A 308 -4.18 22.99 -11.04
C LEU A 308 -4.18 23.95 -12.24
N ASP A 309 -5.10 23.74 -13.18
CA ASP A 309 -5.44 24.66 -14.29
C ASP A 309 -4.24 25.30 -14.99
N GLY A 310 -3.29 24.47 -15.42
CA GLY A 310 -2.09 24.88 -16.16
C GLY A 310 -0.93 25.37 -15.29
N TYR A 311 -1.01 25.21 -13.97
CA TYR A 311 0.07 25.50 -13.03
C TYR A 311 0.57 24.24 -12.33
N ASP A 312 1.89 24.08 -12.31
CA ASP A 312 2.61 23.17 -11.41
C ASP A 312 2.80 23.86 -10.06
N LEU A 313 2.24 23.26 -9.01
CA LEU A 313 2.22 23.82 -7.66
C LEU A 313 3.32 23.24 -6.77
N ARG A 314 4.10 22.26 -7.23
CA ARG A 314 5.13 21.58 -6.40
C ARG A 314 6.23 22.51 -5.91
N GLY A 315 6.38 23.70 -6.51
CA GLY A 315 7.26 24.76 -6.05
C GLY A 315 6.70 25.63 -4.92
N ALA A 316 5.38 25.57 -4.65
CA ALA A 316 4.73 26.24 -3.53
C ALA A 316 4.84 25.40 -2.24
N THR A 317 4.62 26.03 -1.09
CA THR A 317 4.68 25.33 0.20
C THR A 317 3.52 24.34 0.36
N LEU A 318 3.72 23.27 1.14
CA LEU A 318 2.67 22.27 1.38
C LEU A 318 1.38 22.89 1.95
N LEU A 319 1.51 23.84 2.88
CA LEU A 319 0.37 24.55 3.46
C LEU A 319 -0.45 25.33 2.41
N GLU A 320 0.22 26.01 1.48
CA GLU A 320 -0.46 26.74 0.40
C GLU A 320 -1.20 25.77 -0.55
N ARG A 321 -0.58 24.63 -0.87
CA ARG A 321 -1.22 23.59 -1.71
C ARG A 321 -2.44 22.97 -1.03
N LYS A 322 -2.33 22.66 0.26
CA LYS A 322 -3.47 22.15 1.06
C LYS A 322 -4.58 23.19 1.19
N GLY A 323 -4.26 24.47 1.37
CA GLY A 323 -5.26 25.55 1.41
C GLY A 323 -6.03 25.71 0.10
N LEU A 324 -5.36 25.59 -1.06
CA LEU A 324 -6.06 25.55 -2.35
C LEU A 324 -6.91 24.29 -2.51
N LEU A 325 -6.41 23.12 -2.07
CA LEU A 325 -7.16 21.87 -2.12
C LEU A 325 -8.43 21.96 -1.27
N GLU A 326 -8.34 22.53 -0.07
CA GLU A 326 -9.48 22.80 0.81
C GLU A 326 -10.51 23.72 0.14
N ALA A 327 -10.04 24.82 -0.47
CA ALA A 327 -10.91 25.75 -1.18
C ALA A 327 -11.62 25.09 -2.39
N LEU A 328 -10.96 24.16 -3.08
CA LEU A 328 -11.53 23.38 -4.19
C LEU A 328 -12.61 22.40 -3.73
N LEU A 329 -12.40 21.72 -2.60
CA LEU A 329 -13.37 20.77 -2.04
C LEU A 329 -14.58 21.48 -1.42
N GLY A 330 -14.38 22.72 -0.94
CA GLY A 330 -15.42 23.50 -0.28
C GLY A 330 -15.59 23.13 1.20
N ALA A 331 -16.42 23.90 1.91
CA ALA A 331 -16.63 23.73 3.35
C ALA A 331 -17.37 22.42 3.72
N GLU A 332 -18.05 21.80 2.77
CA GLU A 332 -18.67 20.49 2.92
C GLU A 332 -17.75 19.44 2.32
N ASN A 333 -16.91 18.82 3.16
CA ASN A 333 -16.15 17.63 2.78
C ASN A 333 -17.12 16.59 2.20
N GLY A 334 -16.95 16.26 0.92
CA GLY A 334 -17.85 15.34 0.22
C GLY A 334 -17.78 13.93 0.81
N ASP A 335 -18.86 13.16 0.66
CA ASP A 335 -18.93 11.79 1.20
C ASP A 335 -17.82 10.88 0.66
N ARG A 336 -17.34 11.14 -0.57
CA ARG A 336 -16.39 10.30 -1.30
C ARG A 336 -14.98 10.87 -1.46
N VAL A 337 -14.80 12.19 -1.31
CA VAL A 337 -13.50 12.85 -1.44
C VAL A 337 -13.36 13.82 -0.27
N ARG A 338 -12.36 13.61 0.58
CA ARG A 338 -12.20 14.31 1.86
C ARG A 338 -10.78 14.81 2.03
N LEU A 339 -10.62 15.99 2.59
CA LEU A 339 -9.30 16.54 2.91
C LEU A 339 -8.75 15.94 4.20
N SER A 340 -7.50 15.44 4.19
CA SER A 340 -6.78 15.04 5.41
C SER A 340 -6.17 16.20 6.19
#